data_AF-A0A7C5Y3A4-F1
#
_entry.id   AF-A0A7C5Y3A4-F1
#
_cell.length_a   1.000
_cell.length_b   1.000
_cell.length_c   1.000
_cell.angle_alpha   90.00
_cell.angle_beta   90.00
_cell.angle_gamma   90.00
#
_symmetry.space_group_name_H-M   'P 1'
#
loop_
_entity.id
_entity.type
_entity.pdbx_description
1 polymer ?
#
loop_
_entity_poly.entity_id
_entity_poly.type
_entity_poly.pdbx_seq_one_letter_code
_entity_poly.pdbx_strand_id
1 'polypeptide(L)' 'LSPETLASQLLKIADLFNTWYQKDPVIHEKDPGLRNFKIYMVKTVHQILTNGLKTMGIQPLDKI' A
#
# COMPACT_ATOMS: atom_id res chain seq x y z
N LEU A 1 -11.36 9.86 17.49
CA LEU A 1 -10.49 9.82 16.29
C LEU A 1 -11.22 10.55 15.18
N SER A 2 -10.60 11.56 14.58
CA SER A 2 -11.24 12.35 13.52
C SER A 2 -11.00 11.70 12.15
N PRO A 3 -11.95 11.74 11.20
CA PRO A 3 -11.77 11.17 9.85
C PRO A 3 -10.54 11.71 9.11
N GLU A 4 -10.20 12.99 9.34
CA GLU A 4 -9.05 13.65 8.73
C GLU A 4 -7.73 13.01 9.20
N THR A 5 -7.70 12.52 10.43
CA THR A 5 -6.55 11.79 10.98
C THR A 5 -6.34 10.49 10.20
N LEU A 6 -7.42 9.74 9.93
CA LEU A 6 -7.34 8.50 9.15
C LEU A 6 -6.88 8.78 7.71
N ALA A 7 -7.50 9.76 7.04
CA ALA A 7 -7.11 10.16 5.68
C ALA A 7 -5.62 10.55 5.60
N SER A 8 -5.14 11.34 6.57
CA SER A 8 -3.74 11.77 6.64
C SER A 8 -2.78 10.59 6.85
N GLN A 9 -3.18 9.58 7.62
CA GLN A 9 -2.37 8.37 7.81
C GLN A 9 -2.31 7.52 6.53
N LEU A 10 -3.45 7.33 5.86
CA LEU A 10 -3.49 6.57 4.60
C LEU A 10 -2.64 7.24 3.51
N LEU A 11 -2.66 8.57 3.44
CA LEU A 11 -1.82 9.32 2.50
C LEU A 11 -0.32 9.11 2.80
N LYS A 12 0.09 9.22 4.06
CA LYS A 12 1.49 8.97 4.46
C LYS A 12 1.95 7.54 4.13
N ILE A 13 1.08 6.56 4.33
CA ILE A 13 1.37 5.16 3.99
C ILE A 13 1.54 5.01 2.48
N ALA A 14 0.67 5.62 1.68
CA ALA A 14 0.77 5.61 0.23
C ALA A 14 2.08 6.27 -0.26
N ASP A 15 2.45 7.42 0.29
CA ASP A 15 3.69 8.13 -0.07
C ASP A 15 4.94 7.33 0.27
N LEU A 16 4.96 6.71 1.46
CA LEU A 16 6.07 5.84 1.89
C LEU A 16 6.19 4.62 0.97
N PHE A 17 5.06 3.98 0.64
CA PHE A 17 5.03 2.84 -0.26
C PHE A 17 5.52 3.21 -1.66
N ASN A 18 5.04 4.34 -2.22
CA ASN A 18 5.47 4.83 -3.53
C ASN A 18 6.98 5.09 -3.57
N THR A 19 7.50 5.74 -2.52
CA THR A 19 8.95 6.01 -2.38
C THR A 19 9.77 4.73 -2.31
N TRP A 20 9.28 3.72 -1.58
CA TRP A 20 9.94 2.42 -1.50
C TRP A 20 9.89 1.68 -2.85
N TYR A 21 8.73 1.60 -3.48
CA TYR A 21 8.53 0.86 -4.72
C TYR A 21 9.36 1.42 -5.90
N GLN A 22 9.57 2.74 -5.93
CA GLN A 22 10.46 3.38 -6.91
C GLN A 22 11.93 2.97 -6.75
N LYS A 23 12.39 2.78 -5.51
CA LYS A 23 13.79 2.44 -5.20
C LYS A 23 14.05 0.95 -5.31
N ASP A 24 13.05 0.13 -5.02
CA ASP A 24 13.22 -1.30 -4.83
C ASP A 24 12.10 -2.12 -5.52
N PRO A 25 12.15 -2.22 -6.87
CA PRO A 25 11.07 -2.81 -7.65
C PRO A 25 10.95 -4.33 -7.42
N VAL A 26 9.71 -4.78 -7.22
CA VAL A 26 9.39 -6.18 -6.86
C VAL A 26 9.56 -7.14 -8.05
N ILE A 27 9.20 -6.71 -9.25
CA ILE A 27 9.09 -7.57 -10.44
C ILE A 27 10.46 -8.08 -10.90
N HIS A 28 11.53 -7.30 -10.67
CA HIS A 28 12.88 -7.61 -11.12
C HIS A 28 13.76 -8.25 -10.04
N GLU A 29 13.18 -8.56 -8.87
CA GLU A 29 13.92 -9.23 -7.81
C GLU A 29 14.29 -10.67 -8.20
N LYS A 30 15.59 -10.97 -8.14
CA LYS A 30 16.17 -12.25 -8.55
C LYS A 30 16.10 -13.27 -7.43
N ASP A 31 16.23 -12.82 -6.17
CA ASP A 31 16.09 -13.71 -5.02
C ASP A 31 14.60 -14.03 -4.81
N PRO A 32 14.18 -15.31 -4.95
CA PRO A 32 12.78 -15.69 -4.78
C PRO A 32 12.25 -15.45 -3.36
N GLY A 33 13.08 -15.57 -2.32
CA GLY A 33 12.71 -15.32 -0.94
C GLY A 33 12.44 -13.83 -0.72
N LEU A 34 13.36 -12.98 -1.18
CA LEU A 34 13.21 -11.53 -1.10
C LEU A 34 12.03 -11.05 -1.95
N ARG A 35 11.84 -11.60 -3.15
CA ARG A 35 10.68 -11.30 -4.00
C ARG A 35 9.36 -11.63 -3.31
N ASN A 36 9.28 -12.81 -2.67
CA ASN A 36 8.07 -13.20 -1.94
C ASN A 36 7.78 -12.27 -0.77
N PHE A 37 8.82 -11.88 0.00
CA PHE A 37 8.67 -10.90 1.07
C PHE A 37 8.12 -9.57 0.54
N LYS A 38 8.69 -9.05 -0.55
CA LYS A 38 8.22 -7.83 -1.21
C LYS A 38 6.77 -7.94 -1.68
N ILE A 39 6.36 -9.08 -2.25
CA ILE A 39 4.97 -9.34 -2.65
C ILE A 39 4.04 -9.27 -1.42
N TYR A 40 4.43 -9.85 -0.28
CA TYR A 40 3.64 -9.76 0.94
C TYR A 40 3.53 -8.32 1.46
N MET A 41 4.59 -7.51 1.35
CA MET A 41 4.51 -6.09 1.69
C MET A 41 3.51 -5.35 0.79
N VAL A 42 3.56 -5.57 -0.53
CA VAL A 42 2.59 -4.97 -1.47
C VAL A 42 1.16 -5.36 -1.11
N LYS A 43 0.90 -6.65 -0.86
CA LYS A 43 -0.44 -7.13 -0.45
C LYS A 43 -0.91 -6.51 0.85
N THR A 44 0.01 -6.34 1.81
CA THR A 44 -0.29 -5.75 3.12
C THR A 44 -0.68 -4.28 2.98
N VAL A 45 0.10 -3.49 2.23
CA VAL A 45 -0.22 -2.09 1.97
C VAL A 45 -1.54 -1.96 1.21
N HIS A 46 -1.77 -2.79 0.20
CA HIS A 46 -3.04 -2.83 -0.52
C HIS A 46 -4.23 -3.08 0.42
N GLN A 47 -4.11 -4.04 1.34
CA GLN A 47 -5.17 -4.35 2.31
C GLN A 47 -5.43 -3.18 3.27
N ILE A 48 -4.37 -2.53 3.77
CA ILE A 48 -4.48 -1.38 4.67
C ILE A 48 -5.19 -0.22 3.97
N LEU A 49 -4.77 0.12 2.75
CA LEU A 49 -5.39 1.21 1.98
C LEU A 49 -6.86 0.88 1.65
N THR A 50 -7.14 -0.35 1.23
CA THR A 50 -8.50 -0.82 0.93
C THR A 50 -9.42 -0.69 2.14
N ASN A 51 -8.98 -1.16 3.31
CA ASN A 51 -9.76 -1.10 4.55
C ASN A 51 -9.94 0.34 5.02
N GLY A 52 -8.89 1.16 4.92
CA GLY A 52 -8.95 2.57 5.27
C GLY A 52 -9.95 3.35 4.41
N LEU A 53 -9.90 3.17 3.08
CA LEU A 53 -10.84 3.79 2.15
C LEU A 53 -12.27 3.34 2.41
N LYS A 54 -12.50 2.03 2.57
CA LYS A 54 -13.84 1.47 2.89
C LYS A 54 -14.40 2.02 4.20
N THR A 55 -13.54 2.22 5.21
CA THR A 55 -13.94 2.82 6.50
C THR A 55 -14.41 4.27 6.33
N MET A 56 -13.89 4.99 5.34
CA MET A 56 -14.31 6.35 4.98
C MET A 56 -15.50 6.37 3.99
N GLY A 57 -16.08 5.21 3.67
CA GLY A 57 -17.16 5.10 2.69
C GLY A 57 -16.72 5.20 1.22
N ILE A 58 -15.41 5.15 0.96
CA ILE A 58 -14.85 5.22 -0.40
C ILE A 58 -14.61 3.79 -0.90
N GLN A 59 -15.17 3.47 -2.06
CA GLN A 59 -14.90 2.20 -2.73
C GLN A 59 -13.60 2.32 -3.55
N PRO A 60 -12.55 1.53 -3.24
CA PRO A 60 -11.33 1.52 -4.03
C PRO A 60 -11.58 0.89 -5.41
N LEU A 61 -10.88 1.41 -6.43
CA LEU A 61 -10.90 0.85 -7.79
C LEU A 61 -9.96 -0.36 -7.87
N ASP A 62 -10.40 -1.43 -8.52
CA ASP A 62 -9.58 -2.63 -8.74
C ASP A 62 -8.45 -2.39 -9.76
N LYS A 63 -8.65 -1.42 -10.66
CA LYS A 63 -7.68 -1.02 -11.67
C LYS A 63 -7.95 0.44 -12.07
N ILE A 64 -6.88 1.22 -12.23
CA ILE A 64 -6.91 2.60 -12.75
C ILE A 64 -6.53 2.54 -14.24
#